data_AF-V9EL13-F1
#
_entry.id   AF-V9EL13-F1
#
_cell.length_a   1.000
_cell.length_b   1.000
_cell.length_c   1.000
_cell.angle_alpha   90.00
_cell.angle_beta   90.00
_cell.angle_gamma   90.00
#
_symmetry.space_group_name_H-M   'P 1'
#
loop_
_entity.id
_entity.type
_entity.pdbx_description
1 polymer ?
#
loop_
_entity_poly.entity_id
_entity_poly.type
_entity_poly.pdbx_seq_one_letter_code
_entity_poly.pdbx_strand_id
1 'polypeptide(L)'
;MAPVRFGDLKEYVVQSCDQQRGLAAHMRQADDNLGRTLFKRNDRQFLNKVIHDASMDHRPEYDKRLKQLAKLIGVIDADATHHDVGTDHRFKRLEQENRKLKRQLEFALTELKNYQDNFTKLKRALEDRALEEVRFEFECKDCQRKLKILMAVLAVLILVASWDFVILIPQWIILILQWMITAAIAIVFIPMIIVAFLCVVECLFYK
;
A
#
# COMPACT_ATOMS: atom_id res chain seq x y z
N MET A 1 52.22 1.83 6.68
CA MET A 1 52.02 2.77 7.80
C MET A 1 51.81 4.15 7.19
N ALA A 2 50.57 4.65 7.12
CA ALA A 2 50.29 5.95 6.50
C ALA A 2 50.65 7.08 7.49
N PRO A 3 51.28 8.17 7.04
CA PRO A 3 51.56 9.30 7.91
C PRO A 3 50.24 10.00 8.26
N VAL A 4 49.98 10.14 9.56
CA VAL A 4 48.85 10.94 10.07
C VAL A 4 49.12 12.39 9.67
N ARG A 5 48.48 12.85 8.59
CA ARG A 5 48.46 14.28 8.23
C ARG A 5 47.49 14.97 9.18
N PHE A 6 48.04 15.59 10.22
CA PHE A 6 47.30 16.54 11.05
C PHE A 6 47.02 17.78 10.20
N GLY A 7 45.85 17.81 9.56
CA GLY A 7 45.35 18.99 8.87
C GLY A 7 45.13 20.14 9.84
N ASP A 8 45.52 21.35 9.41
CA ASP A 8 45.13 22.66 9.93
C ASP A 8 44.99 22.77 11.46
N LEU A 9 46.16 22.76 12.09
CA LEU A 9 46.39 22.88 13.52
C LEU A 9 46.19 24.32 14.08
N LYS A 10 45.18 25.05 13.59
CA LYS A 10 44.94 26.46 13.99
C LYS A 10 44.31 26.62 15.37
N GLU A 11 43.89 25.56 16.04
CA GLU A 11 43.24 25.63 17.36
C GLU A 11 43.61 24.42 18.22
N TYR A 12 44.81 24.43 18.83
CA TYR A 12 45.21 23.37 19.76
C TYR A 12 44.77 23.70 21.18
N VAL A 13 43.51 23.39 21.49
CA VAL A 13 43.09 23.18 22.88
C VAL A 13 43.47 21.74 23.23
N VAL A 14 44.56 21.58 23.97
CA VAL A 14 44.95 20.26 24.48
C VAL A 14 43.95 19.87 25.58
N GLN A 15 42.96 19.04 25.26
CA GLN A 15 41.85 18.65 26.14
C GLN A 15 42.02 17.24 26.72
N SER A 16 43.05 16.49 26.29
CA SER A 16 43.31 15.13 26.78
C SER A 16 44.80 14.82 26.94
N CYS A 17 45.13 13.81 27.76
CA CYS A 17 46.50 13.33 27.96
C CYS A 17 47.15 12.85 26.64
N ASP A 18 46.38 12.19 25.77
CA ASP A 18 46.87 11.73 24.46
C ASP A 18 47.26 12.90 23.55
N GLN A 19 46.53 14.00 23.61
CA GLN A 19 46.86 15.22 22.87
C GLN A 19 48.13 15.90 23.44
N GLN A 20 48.35 15.88 24.76
CA GLN A 20 49.59 16.37 25.39
C GLN A 20 50.80 15.56 24.91
N ARG A 21 50.67 14.23 24.89
CA ARG A 21 51.72 13.30 24.43
C ARG A 21 52.01 13.46 22.95
N GLY A 22 50.98 13.48 22.12
CA GLY A 22 51.10 13.65 20.67
C GLY A 22 51.76 14.99 20.31
N LEU A 23 51.37 16.07 20.98
CA LEU A 23 51.98 17.38 20.79
C LEU A 23 53.46 17.40 21.23
N ALA A 24 53.77 16.80 22.37
CA ALA A 24 55.15 16.73 22.87
C ALA A 24 56.05 15.89 21.94
N ALA A 25 55.55 14.77 21.42
CA ALA A 25 56.25 13.93 20.45
C ALA A 25 56.51 14.66 19.14
N HIS A 26 55.51 15.38 18.63
CA HIS A 26 55.64 16.19 17.42
C HIS A 26 56.68 17.30 17.59
N MET A 27 56.66 18.01 18.73
CA MET A 27 57.68 19.02 19.04
C MET A 27 59.08 18.44 19.14
N ARG A 28 59.24 17.24 19.72
CA ARG A 28 60.53 16.54 19.78
C ARG A 28 61.06 16.20 18.40
N GLN A 29 60.21 15.62 17.56
CA GLN A 29 60.57 15.26 16.21
C GLN A 29 60.89 16.51 15.36
N ALA A 30 60.15 17.60 15.52
CA ALA A 30 60.42 18.86 14.85
C ALA A 30 61.79 19.44 15.27
N ASP A 31 62.13 19.41 16.56
CA ASP A 31 63.41 19.91 17.08
C ASP A 31 64.59 19.05 16.60
N ASP A 32 64.43 17.73 16.50
CA ASP A 32 65.43 16.82 15.96
C ASP A 32 65.63 17.03 14.44
N ASN A 33 64.54 17.26 13.69
CA ASN A 33 64.58 17.48 12.24
C ASN A 33 65.18 18.83 11.82
N LEU A 34 65.19 19.84 12.71
CA LEU A 34 65.71 21.18 12.40
C LEU A 34 67.25 21.23 12.36
N GLY A 35 67.95 20.17 12.76
CA GLY A 35 69.42 20.08 12.69
C GLY A 35 70.17 21.07 13.60
N ARG A 36 69.45 21.92 14.34
CA ARG A 36 69.95 22.87 15.34
C ARG A 36 69.11 22.75 16.61
N THR A 37 69.74 22.80 17.78
CA THR A 37 69.02 22.68 19.06
C THR A 37 68.27 23.97 19.39
N LEU A 38 66.96 24.03 19.11
CA LEU A 38 66.11 25.15 19.54
C LEU A 38 65.69 24.98 21.01
N PHE A 39 65.35 23.76 21.41
CA PHE A 39 65.01 23.47 22.80
C PHE A 39 66.25 23.25 23.67
N LYS A 40 66.22 23.83 24.88
CA LYS A 40 67.27 23.57 25.88
C LYS A 40 67.13 22.15 26.42
N ARG A 41 68.20 21.62 27.04
CA ARG A 41 68.22 20.29 27.67
C ARG A 41 67.03 20.05 28.61
N ASN A 42 66.63 21.07 29.37
CA ASN A 42 65.51 20.98 30.32
C ASN A 42 64.14 20.88 29.62
N ASP A 43 63.98 21.51 28.47
CA ASP A 43 62.74 21.46 27.69
C ASP A 43 62.60 20.12 26.98
N ARG A 44 63.72 19.61 26.47
CA ARG A 44 63.85 18.25 25.94
C ARG A 44 63.50 17.17 26.97
N GLN A 45 64.01 17.32 28.20
CA GLN A 45 63.67 16.44 29.31
C GLN A 45 62.19 16.53 29.69
N PHE A 46 61.62 17.74 29.69
CA PHE A 46 60.20 17.94 29.93
C PHE A 46 59.34 17.27 28.86
N LEU A 47 59.65 17.45 27.57
CA LEU A 47 58.91 16.81 26.48
C LEU A 47 59.01 15.28 26.57
N ASN A 48 60.18 14.71 26.86
CA ASN A 48 60.32 13.27 27.08
C ASN A 48 59.52 12.78 28.29
N LYS A 49 59.48 13.56 29.37
CA LYS A 49 58.66 13.24 30.53
C LYS A 49 57.18 13.20 30.17
N VAL A 50 56.69 14.14 29.35
CA VAL A 50 55.29 14.15 28.90
C VAL A 50 55.00 12.96 27.98
N ILE A 51 55.88 12.67 27.02
CA ILE A 51 55.73 11.54 26.07
C ILE A 51 55.67 10.19 26.80
N HIS A 52 56.54 10.02 27.80
CA HIS A 52 56.69 8.77 28.55
C HIS A 52 55.98 8.77 29.90
N ASP A 53 55.11 9.76 30.17
CA ASP A 53 54.36 9.77 31.41
C ASP A 53 53.49 8.51 31.47
N ALA A 54 53.51 7.79 32.58
CA ALA A 54 52.68 6.58 32.75
C ALA A 54 51.23 6.95 33.09
N SER A 55 51.00 8.17 33.60
CA SER A 55 49.68 8.65 33.98
C SER A 55 48.84 8.99 32.74
N MET A 56 47.65 8.40 32.64
CA MET A 56 46.65 8.73 31.62
C MET A 56 45.87 10.02 31.95
N ASP A 57 46.19 10.65 33.08
CA ASP A 57 45.47 11.83 33.55
C ASP A 57 45.95 13.07 32.82
N HIS A 58 44.99 13.89 32.40
CA HIS A 58 45.27 15.20 31.85
C HIS A 58 45.82 16.11 32.93
N ARG A 59 47.01 16.71 32.70
CA ARG A 59 47.63 17.65 33.63
C ARG A 59 47.59 19.07 33.06
N PRO A 60 46.73 19.97 33.57
CA PRO A 60 46.60 21.34 33.05
C PRO A 60 47.91 22.15 33.11
N GLU A 61 48.80 21.78 34.03
CA GLU A 61 50.13 22.38 34.20
C GLU A 61 51.03 22.14 32.97
N TYR A 62 50.88 20.98 32.31
CA TYR A 62 51.67 20.63 31.13
C TYR A 62 51.23 21.46 29.92
N ASP A 63 49.94 21.78 29.79
CA ASP A 63 49.43 22.56 28.67
C ASP A 63 50.05 23.94 28.56
N LYS A 64 50.18 24.66 29.69
CA LYS A 64 50.76 26.01 29.69
C LYS A 64 52.19 25.98 29.15
N ARG A 65 52.97 24.99 29.59
CA ARG A 65 54.37 24.84 29.18
C ARG A 65 54.50 24.30 27.76
N LEU A 66 53.66 23.36 27.35
CA LEU A 66 53.61 22.83 25.99
C LEU A 66 53.22 23.91 24.98
N LYS A 67 52.23 24.75 25.27
CA LYS A 67 51.84 25.87 24.41
C LYS A 67 52.97 26.89 24.23
N GLN A 68 53.71 27.20 25.30
CA GLN A 68 54.88 28.08 25.22
C GLN A 68 55.99 27.50 24.33
N LEU A 69 56.31 26.21 24.51
CA LEU A 69 57.32 25.52 23.69
C LEU A 69 56.86 25.38 22.23
N ALA A 70 55.58 25.12 21.99
CA ALA A 70 55.01 25.01 20.66
C ALA A 70 55.10 26.33 19.87
N LYS A 71 54.90 27.47 20.55
CA LYS A 71 55.10 28.80 19.97
C LYS A 71 56.57 29.07 19.62
N LEU A 72 57.50 28.64 20.48
CA LEU A 72 58.96 28.78 20.25
C LEU A 72 59.44 28.02 19.01
N ILE A 73 58.87 26.85 18.73
CA ILE A 73 59.23 26.04 17.56
C ILE A 73 58.35 26.32 16.32
N GLY A 74 57.36 27.22 16.45
CA GLY A 74 56.45 27.57 15.36
C GLY A 74 55.42 26.47 15.02
N VAL A 75 55.14 25.56 15.95
CA VAL A 75 54.13 24.50 15.79
C VAL A 75 52.70 25.04 16.02
N ILE A 76 52.56 26.18 16.71
CA ILE A 76 51.28 26.87 16.92
C ILE A 76 51.44 28.35 16.53
N ASP A 77 50.51 28.86 15.72
CA ASP A 77 50.44 30.27 15.32
C ASP A 77 50.12 31.17 16.53
N ALA A 78 50.81 32.32 16.60
CA ALA A 78 50.71 33.28 17.70
C ALA A 78 49.31 33.89 17.90
N ASP A 79 48.43 33.79 16.90
CA ASP A 79 47.05 34.33 16.90
C ASP A 79 45.98 33.33 17.33
N ALA A 80 46.33 32.05 17.55
CA ALA A 80 45.36 31.00 17.88
C ALA A 80 44.78 31.08 19.32
N THR A 81 45.24 32.02 20.15
CA THR A 81 44.88 32.08 21.58
C THR A 81 43.61 32.88 21.91
N HIS A 82 42.80 33.31 20.94
CA HIS A 82 41.66 34.20 21.22
C HIS A 82 40.30 33.88 20.55
N HIS A 83 40.07 32.68 20.01
CA HIS A 83 38.82 32.38 19.28
C HIS A 83 37.74 31.54 20.00
N ASP A 84 37.80 31.42 21.33
CA ASP A 84 36.93 30.51 22.10
C ASP A 84 35.47 31.00 22.36
N VAL A 85 34.99 32.03 21.67
CA VAL A 85 33.63 32.60 21.89
C VAL A 85 32.78 32.65 20.61
N GLY A 86 33.39 32.68 19.43
CA GLY A 86 32.65 32.81 18.15
C GLY A 86 32.11 31.49 17.58
N THR A 87 32.79 30.37 17.85
CA THR A 87 32.47 29.04 17.32
C THR A 87 31.28 28.40 18.04
N ASP A 88 31.14 28.60 19.35
CA ASP A 88 30.03 28.05 20.16
C ASP A 88 28.66 28.64 19.75
N HIS A 89 28.58 29.94 19.47
CA HIS A 89 27.33 30.56 19.01
C HIS A 89 26.92 30.08 17.62
N ARG A 90 27.88 29.90 16.70
CA ARG A 90 27.59 29.38 15.35
C ARG A 90 27.15 27.92 15.40
N PHE A 91 27.79 27.12 16.26
CA PHE A 91 27.43 25.72 16.47
C PHE A 91 26.05 25.58 17.10
N LYS A 92 25.72 26.38 18.13
CA LYS A 92 24.38 26.44 18.74
C LYS A 92 23.29 26.83 17.74
N ARG A 93 23.57 27.78 16.84
CA ARG A 93 22.63 28.18 15.78
C ARG A 93 22.37 27.04 14.81
N LEU A 94 23.42 26.35 14.36
CA LEU A 94 23.33 25.17 13.48
C LEU A 94 22.56 24.02 14.13
N GLU A 95 22.78 23.73 15.42
CA GLU A 95 21.99 22.73 16.15
C GLU A 95 20.50 23.09 16.24
N GLN A 96 20.20 24.37 16.39
CA GLN A 96 18.81 24.84 16.48
C GLN A 96 18.11 24.73 15.12
N GLU A 97 18.80 25.04 14.03
CA GLU A 97 18.32 24.83 12.66
C GLU A 97 18.14 23.34 12.35
N ASN A 98 19.09 22.48 12.72
CA ASN A 98 18.98 21.04 12.54
C ASN A 98 17.78 20.45 13.29
N ARG A 99 17.51 20.93 14.52
CA ARG A 99 16.31 20.54 15.29
C ARG A 99 15.02 20.98 14.61
N LYS A 100 14.99 22.17 13.98
CA LYS A 100 13.82 22.65 13.23
C LYS A 100 13.59 21.80 11.97
N LEU A 101 14.64 21.57 11.18
CA LEU A 101 14.61 20.73 9.99
C LEU A 101 14.15 19.31 10.31
N LYS A 102 14.63 18.72 11.41
CA LYS A 102 14.21 17.39 11.86
C LYS A 102 12.70 17.32 12.13
N ARG A 103 12.13 18.31 12.81
CA ARG A 103 10.68 18.36 13.05
C ARG A 103 9.88 18.53 11.76
N GLN A 104 10.37 19.36 10.83
CA GLN A 104 9.73 19.52 9.52
C GLN A 104 9.76 18.21 8.72
N LEU A 105 10.87 17.49 8.77
CA LEU A 105 10.99 16.18 8.13
C LEU A 105 10.05 15.15 8.75
N GLU A 106 9.94 15.09 10.08
CA GLU A 106 9.01 14.21 10.79
C GLU A 106 7.55 14.51 10.44
N PHE A 107 7.20 15.80 10.34
CA PHE A 107 5.86 16.23 9.92
C PHE A 107 5.56 15.80 8.48
N ALA A 108 6.49 16.05 7.55
CA ALA A 108 6.35 15.65 6.14
C ALA A 108 6.24 14.13 5.99
N LEU A 109 7.01 13.35 6.76
CA LEU A 109 6.93 11.89 6.79
C LEU A 109 5.56 11.40 7.27
N THR A 110 4.97 12.10 8.25
CA THR A 110 3.65 11.78 8.77
C THR A 110 2.56 12.07 7.75
N GLU A 111 2.63 13.21 7.06
CA GLU A 111 1.72 13.52 5.95
C GLU A 111 1.83 12.49 4.82
N LEU A 112 3.05 12.12 4.44
CA LEU A 112 3.30 11.16 3.37
C LEU A 112 2.75 9.77 3.71
N LYS A 113 2.87 9.34 4.96
CA LYS A 113 2.22 8.12 5.47
C LYS A 113 0.69 8.21 5.39
N ASN A 114 0.12 9.36 5.75
CA ASN A 114 -1.32 9.57 5.69
C ASN A 114 -1.83 9.55 4.22
N TYR A 115 -1.09 10.13 3.29
CA TYR A 115 -1.36 10.02 1.85
C TYR A 115 -1.28 8.58 1.35
N GLN A 116 -0.27 7.82 1.79
CA GLN A 116 -0.14 6.41 1.45
C GLN A 116 -1.35 5.61 1.95
N ASP A 117 -1.76 5.80 3.20
CA ASP A 117 -2.92 5.13 3.78
C ASP A 117 -4.21 5.48 3.03
N ASN A 118 -4.41 6.75 2.68
CA ASN A 118 -5.55 7.19 1.88
C ASN A 118 -5.55 6.58 0.47
N PHE A 119 -4.38 6.48 -0.17
CA PHE A 119 -4.26 5.84 -1.48
C PHE A 119 -4.61 4.35 -1.41
N THR A 120 -4.17 3.64 -0.36
CA THR A 120 -4.55 2.22 -0.19
C THR A 120 -6.03 2.02 0.06
N LYS A 121 -6.68 2.92 0.82
CA LYS A 121 -8.15 2.91 0.99
C LYS A 121 -8.87 3.14 -0.34
N LEU A 122 -8.43 4.14 -1.11
CA LEU A 122 -9.01 4.44 -2.41
C LEU A 122 -8.85 3.27 -3.39
N LYS A 123 -7.67 2.64 -3.41
CA LYS A 123 -7.41 1.46 -4.25
C LYS A 123 -8.36 0.31 -3.93
N ARG A 124 -8.58 0.00 -2.65
CA ARG A 124 -9.54 -1.04 -2.23
C ARG A 124 -10.96 -0.70 -2.65
N ALA A 125 -11.39 0.55 -2.45
CA ALA A 125 -12.73 0.99 -2.88
C ALA A 125 -12.93 0.90 -4.39
N LEU A 126 -11.88 1.14 -5.19
CA LEU A 126 -11.92 0.98 -6.64
C LEU A 126 -12.00 -0.49 -7.05
N GLU A 127 -11.22 -1.36 -6.40
CA GLU A 127 -11.25 -2.82 -6.61
C GLU A 127 -12.63 -3.40 -6.26
N ASP A 128 -13.22 -2.98 -5.14
CA ASP A 128 -14.57 -3.41 -4.73
C ASP A 128 -15.64 -3.01 -5.76
N ARG A 129 -15.58 -1.77 -6.28
CA ARG A 129 -16.50 -1.33 -7.35
C ARG A 129 -16.32 -2.12 -8.64
N ALA A 130 -15.09 -2.39 -9.06
CA ALA A 130 -14.83 -3.18 -10.26
C ALA A 130 -15.36 -4.61 -10.11
N LEU A 131 -15.24 -5.18 -8.91
CA LEU A 131 -15.79 -6.51 -8.60
C LEU A 131 -17.32 -6.51 -8.62
N GLU A 132 -17.94 -5.44 -8.14
CA GLU A 132 -19.39 -5.25 -8.13
C GLU A 132 -19.96 -5.06 -9.54
N GLU A 133 -19.29 -4.30 -10.41
CA GLU A 133 -19.66 -4.16 -11.83
C GLU A 133 -19.62 -5.51 -12.57
N VAL A 134 -18.56 -6.30 -12.36
CA VAL A 134 -18.43 -7.65 -12.94
C VAL A 134 -19.52 -8.59 -12.40
N ARG A 135 -19.82 -8.52 -11.10
CA ARG A 135 -20.89 -9.31 -10.46
C ARG A 135 -22.25 -8.96 -11.06
N PHE A 136 -22.53 -7.67 -11.25
CA PHE A 136 -23.77 -7.20 -11.85
C PHE A 136 -23.91 -7.63 -13.33
N GLU A 137 -22.83 -7.54 -14.11
CA GLU A 137 -22.84 -8.07 -15.49
C GLU A 137 -23.15 -9.58 -15.53
N PHE A 138 -22.59 -10.34 -14.59
CA PHE A 138 -22.82 -11.79 -14.51
C PHE A 138 -24.28 -12.10 -14.14
N GLU A 139 -24.83 -11.42 -13.13
CA GLU A 139 -26.24 -11.56 -12.73
C GLU A 139 -27.19 -11.16 -13.87
N CYS A 140 -26.88 -10.09 -14.62
CA CYS A 140 -27.65 -9.66 -15.78
C CYS A 140 -27.66 -10.72 -16.90
N LYS A 141 -26.50 -11.34 -17.19
CA LYS A 141 -26.39 -12.43 -18.18
C LYS A 141 -27.17 -13.68 -17.76
N ASP A 142 -27.17 -14.02 -16.47
CA ASP A 142 -27.94 -15.17 -15.96
C ASP A 142 -29.45 -14.93 -16.03
N CYS A 143 -29.90 -13.72 -15.64
CA CYS A 143 -31.30 -13.31 -15.80
C CYS A 143 -31.75 -13.33 -17.27
N GLN A 144 -30.92 -12.84 -18.19
CA GLN A 144 -31.24 -12.88 -19.61
C GLN A 144 -31.37 -14.33 -20.14
N ARG A 145 -30.52 -15.25 -19.69
CA ARG A 145 -30.63 -16.67 -20.06
C ARG A 145 -31.91 -17.31 -19.51
N LYS A 146 -32.23 -17.07 -18.24
CA LYS A 146 -33.48 -17.57 -17.63
C LYS A 146 -34.71 -17.05 -18.36
N LEU A 147 -34.74 -15.76 -18.70
CA LEU A 147 -35.84 -15.16 -19.46
C LEU A 147 -35.98 -15.79 -20.86
N LYS A 148 -34.86 -16.00 -21.58
CA LYS A 148 -34.88 -16.68 -22.89
C LYS A 148 -35.43 -18.10 -22.81
N ILE A 149 -35.02 -18.87 -21.80
CA ILE A 149 -35.53 -20.23 -21.58
C ILE A 149 -37.03 -20.18 -21.28
N LEU A 150 -37.47 -19.27 -20.40
CA LEU A 150 -38.88 -19.14 -20.04
C LEU A 150 -39.74 -18.76 -21.25
N MET A 151 -39.28 -17.82 -22.08
CA MET A 151 -39.96 -17.46 -23.33
C MET A 151 -40.02 -18.63 -24.32
N ALA A 152 -38.96 -19.42 -24.44
CA ALA A 152 -38.95 -20.60 -25.30
C ALA A 152 -39.94 -21.67 -24.80
N VAL A 153 -39.97 -21.93 -23.49
CA VAL A 153 -40.95 -22.87 -22.88
C VAL A 153 -42.37 -22.38 -23.09
N LEU A 154 -42.64 -21.08 -22.89
CA LEU A 154 -43.95 -20.49 -23.13
C LEU A 154 -44.38 -20.64 -24.60
N ALA A 155 -43.47 -20.40 -25.54
CA ALA A 155 -43.75 -20.56 -26.97
C ALA A 155 -44.09 -22.01 -27.32
N VAL A 156 -43.37 -22.99 -26.77
CA VAL A 156 -43.67 -24.42 -26.95
C VAL A 156 -45.03 -24.78 -26.35
N LEU A 157 -45.36 -24.30 -25.15
CA LEU A 157 -46.66 -24.54 -24.52
C LEU A 157 -47.82 -23.97 -25.35
N ILE A 158 -47.66 -22.75 -25.89
CA ILE A 158 -48.66 -22.14 -26.79
C ILE A 158 -48.82 -22.99 -28.05
N LEU A 159 -47.73 -23.49 -28.62
CA LEU A 159 -47.75 -24.31 -29.82
C LEU A 159 -48.46 -25.65 -29.57
N VAL A 160 -48.17 -26.31 -28.45
CA VAL A 160 -48.86 -27.55 -28.03
C VAL A 160 -50.35 -27.28 -27.81
N ALA A 161 -50.71 -26.24 -27.06
CA ALA A 161 -52.11 -25.89 -26.84
C ALA A 161 -52.84 -25.59 -28.15
N SER A 162 -52.19 -24.92 -29.10
CA SER A 162 -52.78 -24.65 -30.42
C SER A 162 -53.03 -25.93 -31.23
N TRP A 163 -52.18 -26.95 -31.09
CA TRP A 163 -52.37 -28.25 -31.72
C TRP A 163 -53.56 -29.01 -31.14
N ASP A 164 -53.75 -28.93 -29.81
CA ASP A 164 -54.92 -29.51 -29.17
C ASP A 164 -56.21 -28.87 -29.72
N PHE A 165 -56.24 -27.55 -29.92
CA PHE A 165 -57.38 -26.87 -30.56
C PHE A 165 -57.64 -27.36 -31.99
N VAL A 166 -56.60 -27.59 -32.79
CA VAL A 166 -56.73 -28.09 -34.17
C VAL A 166 -57.35 -29.50 -34.21
N ILE A 167 -57.11 -30.33 -33.19
CA ILE A 167 -57.68 -31.68 -33.10
C ILE A 167 -59.09 -31.66 -32.47
N LEU A 168 -59.30 -30.84 -31.44
CA LEU A 168 -60.57 -30.74 -30.73
C LEU A 168 -61.67 -30.16 -31.61
N ILE A 169 -61.40 -29.09 -32.37
CA ILE A 169 -62.43 -28.42 -33.18
C ILE A 169 -63.13 -29.39 -34.16
N PRO A 170 -62.41 -30.19 -34.99
CA PRO A 170 -63.04 -31.19 -35.85
C PRO A 170 -63.84 -32.25 -35.09
N GLN A 171 -63.36 -32.71 -33.94
CA GLN A 171 -64.08 -33.70 -33.12
C GLN A 171 -65.41 -33.17 -32.61
N TRP A 172 -65.44 -31.92 -32.12
CA TRP A 172 -66.68 -31.26 -31.70
C TRP A 172 -67.65 -31.07 -32.88
N ILE A 173 -67.16 -30.70 -34.06
CA ILE A 173 -67.98 -30.56 -35.27
C ILE A 173 -68.61 -31.91 -35.65
N ILE A 174 -67.82 -33.00 -35.64
CA ILE A 174 -68.32 -34.35 -35.94
C ILE A 174 -69.39 -34.78 -34.94
N LEU A 175 -69.16 -34.56 -33.65
CA LEU A 175 -70.16 -34.86 -32.61
C LEU A 175 -71.46 -34.11 -32.85
N ILE A 176 -71.40 -32.80 -33.08
CA ILE A 176 -72.59 -31.97 -33.35
C ILE A 176 -73.35 -32.49 -34.58
N LEU A 177 -72.63 -32.81 -35.67
CA LEU A 177 -73.24 -33.35 -36.89
C LEU A 177 -73.95 -34.70 -36.62
N GLN A 178 -73.32 -35.58 -35.84
CA GLN A 178 -73.89 -36.86 -35.45
C GLN A 178 -75.17 -36.70 -34.62
N TRP A 179 -75.18 -35.75 -33.67
CA TRP A 179 -76.39 -35.43 -32.90
C TRP A 179 -77.52 -34.92 -33.79
N MET A 180 -77.22 -34.04 -34.76
CA MET A 180 -78.22 -33.54 -35.71
C MET A 180 -78.81 -34.66 -36.59
N ILE A 181 -77.97 -35.56 -37.11
CA ILE A 181 -78.43 -36.71 -37.91
C ILE A 181 -79.31 -37.63 -37.07
N THR A 182 -78.89 -37.94 -35.84
CA THR A 182 -79.65 -38.82 -34.93
C THR A 182 -81.00 -38.21 -34.58
N ALA A 183 -81.05 -36.90 -34.33
CA ALA A 183 -82.30 -36.19 -34.09
C ALA A 183 -83.22 -36.19 -35.32
N ALA A 184 -82.68 -35.98 -36.52
CA ALA A 184 -83.45 -36.02 -37.76
C ALA A 184 -84.06 -37.41 -38.03
N ILE A 185 -83.28 -38.49 -37.82
CA ILE A 185 -83.76 -39.86 -37.92
C ILE A 185 -84.86 -40.12 -36.89
N ALA A 186 -84.66 -39.71 -35.63
CA ALA A 186 -85.65 -39.89 -34.58
C ALA A 186 -86.99 -39.20 -34.92
N ILE A 187 -86.94 -37.97 -35.46
CA ILE A 187 -88.13 -37.22 -35.88
C ILE A 187 -88.92 -37.96 -36.97
N VAL A 188 -88.26 -38.68 -37.88
CA VAL A 188 -88.94 -39.42 -38.98
C VAL A 188 -89.46 -40.78 -38.50
N PHE A 189 -88.63 -41.52 -37.77
CA PHE A 189 -88.95 -42.91 -37.41
C PHE A 189 -89.90 -43.02 -36.21
N ILE A 190 -89.85 -42.09 -35.24
CA ILE A 190 -90.74 -42.14 -34.07
C ILE A 190 -92.23 -42.06 -34.48
N PRO A 191 -92.68 -41.10 -35.31
CA PRO A 191 -94.08 -41.06 -35.76
C PRO A 191 -94.48 -42.31 -36.54
N MET A 192 -93.59 -42.84 -37.39
CA MET A 192 -93.87 -44.06 -38.16
C MET A 192 -94.07 -45.27 -37.25
N ILE A 193 -93.24 -45.43 -36.22
CA ILE A 193 -93.38 -46.48 -35.20
C ILE A 193 -94.68 -46.29 -34.41
N ILE A 194 -95.03 -45.06 -34.03
CA ILE A 194 -96.28 -44.75 -33.32
C ILE A 194 -97.49 -45.13 -34.19
N VAL A 195 -97.51 -44.76 -35.47
CA VAL A 195 -98.59 -45.11 -36.40
C VAL A 195 -98.69 -46.63 -36.58
N ALA A 196 -97.55 -47.31 -36.79
CA ALA A 196 -97.53 -48.77 -36.90
C ALA A 196 -98.06 -49.45 -35.63
N PHE A 197 -97.69 -48.94 -34.44
CA PHE A 197 -98.17 -49.44 -33.16
C PHE A 197 -99.68 -49.22 -32.99
N LEU A 198 -100.19 -48.02 -33.34
CA LEU A 198 -101.63 -47.72 -33.30
C LEU A 198 -102.42 -48.66 -34.22
N CYS A 199 -101.94 -48.91 -35.44
CA CYS A 199 -102.58 -49.87 -36.35
C CYS A 199 -102.62 -51.30 -35.76
N VAL A 200 -101.53 -51.76 -35.13
CA VAL A 200 -101.51 -53.09 -34.49
C VAL A 200 -102.49 -53.17 -33.32
N VAL A 201 -102.58 -52.12 -32.49
CA VAL A 201 -103.53 -52.05 -31.38
C VAL A 201 -104.97 -52.05 -31.87
N GLU A 202 -105.30 -51.27 -32.92
CA GLU A 202 -106.62 -51.29 -33.55
C GLU A 202 -106.98 -52.69 -34.08
N CYS A 203 -106.06 -53.37 -34.76
CA CYS A 203 -106.28 -54.73 -35.25
C CYS A 203 -106.45 -55.78 -34.12
N LEU A 204 -105.85 -55.56 -32.95
CA LEU A 204 -106.00 -56.45 -31.79
C LEU A 204 -107.32 -56.26 -31.05
N PHE A 205 -107.85 -55.03 -31.00
CA PHE A 205 -109.11 -54.73 -30.32
C PHE A 205 -110.37 -54.98 -31.17
N TYR A 206 -110.25 -54.99 -32.50
CA TYR A 206 -111.37 -55.24 -33.43
C TYR A 206 -111.51 -56.72 -33.87
N LYS A 207 -110.91 -57.65 -33.11
CA LYS A 207 -111.07 -59.10 -33.27
C LYS A 207 -111.85 -59.69 -32.11
#